data_AF-A0A5S5BV76-F1
#
_entry.id   AF-A0A5S5BV76-F1
#
_cell.length_a   1.000
_cell.length_b   1.000
_cell.length_c   1.000
_cell.angle_alpha   90.00
_cell.angle_beta   90.00
_cell.angle_gamma   90.00
#
_symmetry.space_group_name_H-M   'P 1'
#
loop_
_entity.id
_entity.type
_entity.pdbx_description
1 polymer ?
#
loop_
_entity_poly.entity_id
_entity_poly.type
_entity_poly.pdbx_seq_one_letter_code
_entity_poly.pdbx_strand_id
1 'polypeptide(L)' 'MRRLSEYITLNLVLLLVWAFFAAIDGSVTPLEGALLFDAALIGLLHSASLKRYLIGTDGREEG' A
#
# COMPACT_ATOMS: atom_id res chain seq x y z
N MET A 1 -2.95 -2.77 -18.62
CA MET A 1 -3.21 -2.45 -17.20
C MET A 1 -2.04 -2.71 -16.23
N ARG A 2 -0.87 -3.21 -16.67
CA ARG A 2 0.35 -3.37 -15.83
C ARG A 2 0.81 -2.06 -15.16
N ARG A 3 0.72 -0.93 -15.87
CA ARG A 3 1.23 0.38 -15.41
C ARG A 3 0.54 0.92 -14.15
N LEU A 4 -0.77 0.76 -14.00
CA LEU A 4 -1.49 1.27 -12.81
C LEU A 4 -1.13 0.46 -11.57
N SER A 5 -1.05 -0.87 -11.71
CA SER A 5 -0.58 -1.73 -10.64
C SER A 5 0.87 -1.43 -10.26
N GLU A 6 1.75 -1.27 -11.24
CA GLU A 6 3.15 -0.92 -10.99
C GLU A 6 3.23 0.43 -10.28
N TYR A 7 2.43 1.42 -10.70
CA TYR A 7 2.34 2.73 -10.06
C TYR A 7 1.91 2.64 -8.59
N ILE A 8 0.84 1.90 -8.27
CA ILE A 8 0.37 1.72 -6.89
C ILE A 8 1.44 1.03 -6.03
N THR A 9 2.04 -0.05 -6.54
CA THR A 9 3.12 -0.76 -5.85
C THR A 9 4.32 0.16 -5.61
N LEU A 10 4.69 0.98 -6.58
CA LEU A 10 5.83 1.90 -6.48
C LEU A 10 5.56 3.00 -5.44
N ASN A 11 4.34 3.53 -5.37
CA ASN A 11 3.95 4.50 -4.34
C ASN A 11 3.93 3.89 -2.93
N LEU A 12 3.45 2.65 -2.77
CA LEU A 12 3.47 1.97 -1.47
C LEU A 12 4.91 1.70 -0.99
N VAL A 13 5.81 1.33 -1.91
CA VAL A 13 7.24 1.19 -1.58
C VAL A 13 7.85 2.54 -1.21
N LEU A 14 7.51 3.60 -1.94
CA LEU A 14 7.98 4.96 -1.62
C LEU A 14 7.50 5.41 -0.24
N LEU A 15 6.25 5.09 0.11
CA LEU A 15 5.65 5.38 1.40
C LEU A 15 6.36 4.64 2.54
N LEU A 16 6.72 3.37 2.36
CA LEU A 16 7.52 2.62 3.33
C LEU A 16 8.90 3.26 3.57
N VAL A 17 9.57 3.65 2.49
CA VAL A 17 10.88 4.33 2.55
C VAL A 17 10.75 5.68 3.27
N TRP A 18 9.71 6.45 2.94
CA TRP A 18 9.44 7.73 3.58
C TRP A 18 9.14 7.56 5.08
N ALA A 19 8.30 6.60 5.45
CA ALA A 19 7.98 6.31 6.85
C ALA A 19 9.23 5.93 7.65
N PHE A 20 10.15 5.17 7.06
CA PHE A 20 11.42 4.83 7.68
C PHE A 20 12.29 6.06 7.93
N PHE A 21 12.43 6.95 6.94
CA PHE A 21 13.18 8.21 7.13
C PHE A 21 12.51 9.14 8.15
N ALA A 22 11.18 9.25 8.13
CA ALA A 22 10.43 10.07 9.06
C ALA A 22 10.55 9.59 10.52
N ALA A 23 10.64 8.27 10.72
CA ALA A 23 10.90 7.68 12.03
C ALA A 23 12.34 7.93 12.51
N ILE A 24 13.34 7.87 11.62
CA ILE A 24 14.75 8.17 11.95
C ILE A 24 14.91 9.63 12.36
N ASP A 25 14.27 10.54 11.63
CA ASP A 25 14.34 11.99 11.88
C ASP A 25 13.52 12.42 13.12
N GLY A 26 12.77 11.49 13.74
CA GLY A 26 11.91 11.78 14.87
C GLY A 26 10.68 12.64 14.52
N SER A 27 10.47 12.90 13.23
CA SER A 27 9.33 13.65 12.69
C SER A 27 7.99 12.92 12.91
N VAL A 28 8.03 11.61 13.12
CA VAL A 28 6.86 10.76 13.37
C VAL A 28 7.15 9.88 14.59
N THR A 29 6.16 9.68 15.46
CA THR A 29 6.34 8.83 16.64
C THR A 29 6.56 7.37 16.22
N PRO A 30 7.28 6.55 17.02
CA PRO A 30 7.50 5.14 16.69
C PRO A 30 6.19 4.36 16.44
N LEU A 31 5.11 4.74 17.15
CA LEU A 31 3.80 4.13 17.00
C LEU A 31 3.14 4.49 15.66
N GLU A 32 3.15 5.77 15.28
CA GLU A 32 2.61 6.24 14.00
C GLU A 32 3.40 5.68 12.82
N GLY A 33 4.74 5.62 12.95
CA GLY A 33 5.61 5.01 11.94
C GLY A 33 5.32 3.52 11.75
N ALA A 34 5.11 2.78 12.83
CA ALA A 34 4.73 1.36 12.78
C ALA A 34 3.35 1.16 12.13
N LEU A 35 2.35 1.98 12.47
CA LEU A 35 1.02 1.92 11.85
C LEU A 35 1.06 2.22 10.34
N LEU A 36 1.82 3.23 9.93
CA LEU A 36 2.02 3.57 8.52
C LEU A 36 2.74 2.44 7.76
N PHE A 37 3.74 1.83 8.40
CA PHE A 37 4.48 0.71 7.85
C PHE A 37 3.58 -0.51 7.67
N ASP A 38 2.79 -0.88 8.68
CA ASP A 38 1.84 -2.00 8.63
C ASP A 38 0.78 -1.78 7.55
N ALA A 39 0.19 -0.57 7.46
CA ALA A 39 -0.78 -0.26 6.43
C ALA A 39 -0.20 -0.39 5.01
N ALA A 40 1.00 0.12 4.79
CA ALA A 40 1.68 0.02 3.50
C ALA A 40 2.09 -1.42 3.16
N LEU A 41 2.54 -2.19 4.15
CA LEU A 41 2.91 -3.61 4.02
C LEU A 41 1.69 -4.48 3.70
N ILE A 42 0.57 -4.28 4.41
CA ILE A 42 -0.70 -4.95 4.13
C ILE A 42 -1.16 -4.61 2.71
N GLY A 43 -1.06 -3.35 2.29
CA GLY A 43 -1.38 -2.93 0.92
C GLY A 43 -0.51 -3.60 -0.15
N LEU A 44 0.78 -3.84 0.13
CA LEU A 44 1.69 -4.55 -0.76
C LEU A 44 1.38 -6.05 -0.84
N LEU A 45 1.19 -6.70 0.32
CA LEU A 45 0.85 -8.12 0.41
C LEU A 45 -0.50 -8.41 -0.26
N HIS A 46 -1.47 -7.53 -0.09
CA HIS A 46 -2.78 -7.64 -0.74
C HIS A 46 -2.83 -7.02 -2.12
N SER A 47 -1.73 -6.55 -2.70
CA SER A 47 -1.75 -5.86 -3.99
C SER A 47 -2.41 -6.67 -5.12
N ALA A 48 -2.35 -8.01 -5.10
CA ALA A 48 -3.07 -8.84 -6.06
C ALA A 48 -4.61 -8.85 -5.86
N SER A 49 -5.07 -8.78 -4.61
CA SER A 49 -6.50 -8.66 -4.25
C SER A 49 -7.01 -7.23 -4.45
N LEU A 50 -6.21 -6.23 -4.04
CA LEU A 50 -6.45 -4.81 -4.28
C LEU A 50 -6.57 -4.52 -5.78
N LYS A 51 -5.74 -5.17 -6.62
CA LYS A 51 -5.86 -5.10 -8.08
C LYS A 51 -7.22 -5.59 -8.57
N ARG A 52 -7.76 -6.69 -8.04
CA ARG A 52 -9.10 -7.19 -8.44
C ARG A 52 -10.21 -6.26 -7.96
N TYR A 53 -10.09 -5.77 -6.74
CA TYR A 53 -11.06 -4.85 -6.15
C TYR A 53 -11.09 -3.48 -6.88
N LEU A 54 -9.93 -2.86 -7.14
CA LEU A 54 -9.81 -1.58 -7.84
C LEU A 54 -10.19 -1.64 -9.32
N ILE A 55 -10.00 -2.78 -9.98
CA ILE A 55 -10.39 -2.96 -11.38
C ILE A 55 -11.90 -3.27 -11.49
N GLY A 56 -12.60 -3.45 -10.37
CA GLY A 56 -14.03 -3.78 -10.36
C GLY A 56 -14.32 -5.17 -10.94
N THR A 57 -13.30 -6.04 -11.05
CA THR A 57 -13.47 -7.43 -11.49
C THR A 57 -13.98 -8.36 -10.39
N ASP A 58 -14.28 -7.81 -9.22
CA ASP A 58 -15.14 -8.45 -8.21
C ASP A 58 -16.64 -8.20 -8.48
N GLY A 59 -16.97 -7.80 -9.72
CA GLY A 59 -18.30 -7.89 -10.31
C GLY A 59 -18.68 -9.35 -10.52
N ARG A 60 -19.06 -10.00 -9.42
CA ARG A 60 -20.04 -11.08 -9.40
C ARG A 60 -21.28 -10.62 -10.19
N GLU A 61 -21.36 -11.03 -11.45
CA GLU A 61 -22.64 -11.45 -12.03
C GLU A 61 -22.93 -12.84 -11.46
N GLU A 62 -23.55 -12.96 -10.29
CA GLU A 62 -24.27 -14.19 -9.93
C GLU A 62 -25.42 -13.85 -8.97
N GLY A 63 -26.63 -13.70 -9.52
CA GLY A 63 -27.89 -13.64 -8.79
C GLY A 63 -28.96 -12.78 -9.44
#